data_AF-A0A800KJ45-F1
#
_entry.id   AF-A0A800KJ45-F1
#
_cell.length_a   1.000
_cell.length_b   1.000
_cell.length_c   1.000
_cell.angle_alpha   90.00
_cell.angle_beta   90.00
_cell.angle_gamma   90.00
#
_symmetry.space_group_name_H-M   'P 1'
#
loop_
_entity.id
_entity.type
_entity.pdbx_description
1 polymer ?
#
loop_
_entity_poly.entity_id
_entity_poly.type
_entity_poly.pdbx_seq_one_letter_code
_entity_poly.pdbx_strand_id
1 'polypeptide(L)'
;MTLHKTRNILLIVVLFCSPNSLSAQRSLNFKIFRETVEPIFLQPRGGHGPSISPCASCHINSGTPLKLQPLQETEDGQAYWSEDQSRQNFEVVSRLVVPGQPERSRLLRKPLSVAAGGAVFHVGGKFWQTQNNPEWQLIATWVGNSDAPADLAALETTPSPLDFNFFQTCVQQIFLNKREGRMECTNCHGSGPRGFAQTIPEDRSYWNFEESRENFEIIKRYVEPGYPLRSRFLTHPLAPEDGGDNYHSGGRRWFSKEDPEWKMLAAWVKGENGRCLSY
;
A
#
# COMPACT_ATOMS: atom_id res chain seq x y z
N MET A 1 40.95 73.83 0.43
CA MET A 1 40.13 72.90 1.24
C MET A 1 40.02 71.60 0.47
N THR A 2 40.57 70.55 1.06
CA THR A 2 40.74 69.18 0.56
C THR A 2 39.39 68.49 0.40
N LEU A 3 39.10 67.88 -0.76
CA LEU A 3 37.99 66.94 -0.92
C LEU A 3 38.51 65.57 -1.39
N HIS A 4 38.06 64.55 -0.67
CA HIS A 4 38.46 63.15 -0.72
C HIS A 4 38.18 62.45 -2.06
N LYS A 5 39.14 61.61 -2.47
CA LYS A 5 39.03 60.67 -3.59
C LYS A 5 38.50 59.33 -3.07
N THR A 6 37.20 59.08 -3.23
CA THR A 6 36.56 57.81 -2.85
C THR A 6 36.95 56.72 -3.86
N ARG A 7 37.65 55.67 -3.40
CA ARG A 7 37.93 54.45 -4.19
C ARG A 7 36.73 53.51 -4.07
N ASN A 8 36.02 53.29 -5.17
CA ASN A 8 35.01 52.23 -5.26
C ASN A 8 35.74 50.88 -5.42
N ILE A 9 35.58 50.01 -4.43
CA ILE A 9 35.99 48.60 -4.48
C ILE A 9 34.80 47.83 -5.06
N LEU A 10 34.98 47.24 -6.25
CA LEU A 10 34.00 46.38 -6.89
C LEU A 10 34.13 44.96 -6.28
N LEU A 11 33.15 44.54 -5.48
CA LEU A 11 33.03 43.15 -5.00
C LEU A 11 32.47 42.28 -6.14
N ILE A 12 33.28 41.36 -6.67
CA ILE A 12 32.81 40.31 -7.58
C ILE A 12 32.29 39.15 -6.72
N VAL A 13 30.97 38.98 -6.68
CA VAL A 13 30.34 37.80 -6.06
C VAL A 13 30.32 36.69 -7.11
N VAL A 14 31.19 35.70 -6.96
CA VAL A 14 31.17 34.48 -7.77
C VAL A 14 30.10 33.55 -7.18
N LEU A 15 28.94 33.49 -7.83
CA LEU A 15 27.89 32.52 -7.55
C LEU A 15 28.36 31.14 -8.02
N PHE A 16 28.80 30.29 -7.10
CA PHE A 16 28.97 28.86 -7.34
C PHE A 16 27.57 28.24 -7.52
N CYS A 17 27.19 28.04 -8.77
CA CYS A 17 26.02 27.22 -9.11
C CYS A 17 26.46 25.75 -8.99
N SER A 18 26.19 25.13 -7.84
CA SER A 18 26.31 23.67 -7.71
C SER A 18 25.32 23.01 -8.66
N PRO A 19 25.75 22.09 -9.55
CA PRO A 19 24.82 21.34 -10.37
C PRO A 19 24.05 20.42 -9.44
N ASN A 20 22.77 20.73 -9.19
CA ASN A 20 21.82 19.73 -8.72
C ASN A 20 21.72 18.68 -9.84
N SER A 21 22.49 17.61 -9.71
CA SER A 21 22.31 16.41 -10.53
C SER A 21 20.92 15.86 -10.23
N LEU A 22 19.95 16.17 -11.10
CA LEU A 22 18.70 15.41 -11.18
C LEU A 22 19.07 13.99 -11.61
N SER A 23 19.34 13.11 -10.65
CA SER A 23 19.36 11.67 -10.91
C SER A 23 17.98 11.27 -11.42
N ALA A 24 17.91 10.71 -12.62
CA ALA A 24 16.68 10.12 -13.13
C ALA A 24 16.26 9.00 -12.16
N GLN A 25 15.08 9.15 -11.54
CA GLN A 25 14.56 8.16 -10.60
C GLN A 25 14.40 6.81 -11.31
N ARG A 26 15.11 5.78 -10.84
CA ARG A 26 15.03 4.42 -11.36
C ARG A 26 13.68 3.80 -11.00
N SER A 27 12.86 3.48 -12.00
CA SER A 27 11.61 2.76 -11.81
C SER A 27 11.82 1.26 -11.67
N LEU A 28 10.79 0.53 -11.20
CA LEU A 28 10.76 -0.93 -11.27
C LEU A 28 10.94 -1.39 -12.72
N ASN A 29 11.75 -2.43 -12.93
CA ASN A 29 12.10 -2.89 -14.27
C ASN A 29 11.22 -4.09 -14.69
N PHE A 30 10.44 -3.93 -15.76
CA PHE A 30 9.55 -4.98 -16.28
C PHE A 30 10.30 -6.21 -16.81
N LYS A 31 11.42 -6.01 -17.52
CA LYS A 31 12.22 -7.11 -18.07
C LYS A 31 12.76 -7.99 -16.94
N ILE A 32 13.34 -7.38 -15.90
CA ILE A 32 13.82 -8.10 -14.72
C ILE A 32 12.65 -8.78 -14.01
N PHE A 33 11.51 -8.11 -13.82
CA PHE A 33 10.33 -8.73 -13.22
C PHE A 33 9.93 -10.02 -13.96
N ARG A 34 9.79 -9.96 -15.28
CA ARG A 34 9.36 -11.10 -16.10
C ARG A 34 10.38 -12.25 -16.07
N GLU A 35 11.67 -11.94 -16.03
CA GLU A 35 12.73 -12.94 -16.09
C GLU A 35 13.07 -13.56 -14.72
N THR A 36 12.88 -12.84 -13.61
CA THR A 36 13.36 -13.30 -12.29
C THR A 36 12.29 -13.36 -11.21
N VAL A 37 11.29 -12.46 -11.23
CA VAL A 37 10.27 -12.37 -10.17
C VAL A 37 9.04 -13.19 -10.53
N GLU A 38 8.50 -13.01 -11.73
CA GLU A 38 7.28 -13.67 -12.19
C GLU A 38 7.36 -15.22 -12.14
N PRO A 39 8.50 -15.86 -12.50
CA PRO A 39 8.61 -17.33 -12.40
C PRO A 39 8.42 -17.87 -10.97
N ILE A 40 8.74 -17.10 -9.93
CA ILE A 40 8.59 -17.51 -8.52
C ILE A 40 7.11 -17.82 -8.20
N PHE A 41 6.17 -17.16 -8.87
CA PHE A 41 4.74 -17.37 -8.66
C PHE A 41 4.24 -18.72 -9.19
N LEU A 42 4.97 -19.31 -10.15
CA LEU A 42 4.68 -20.60 -10.76
C LEU A 42 5.49 -21.75 -10.16
N GLN A 43 6.51 -21.42 -9.35
CA GLN A 43 7.44 -22.41 -8.80
C GLN A 43 6.66 -23.57 -8.13
N PRO A 44 6.87 -24.83 -8.58
CA PRO A 44 6.30 -26.00 -7.94
C PRO A 44 6.79 -26.13 -6.50
N ARG A 45 5.88 -26.40 -5.58
CA ARG A 45 6.19 -26.47 -4.14
C ARG A 45 5.71 -27.76 -3.46
N GLY A 46 5.50 -28.79 -4.28
CA GLY A 46 5.28 -30.16 -3.80
C GLY A 46 3.84 -30.50 -3.41
N GLY A 47 2.86 -29.62 -3.64
CA GLY A 47 1.46 -30.00 -3.44
C GLY A 47 0.46 -28.86 -3.56
N HIS A 48 -0.71 -29.08 -2.97
CA HIS A 48 -1.76 -28.08 -2.82
C HIS A 48 -2.05 -27.86 -1.33
N GLY A 49 -1.80 -26.64 -0.85
CA GLY A 49 -2.03 -26.24 0.53
C GLY A 49 -1.20 -25.02 0.94
N PRO A 50 -1.42 -24.49 2.16
CA PRO A 50 -0.61 -23.41 2.70
C PRO A 50 0.88 -23.76 2.69
N SER A 51 1.72 -22.83 2.24
CA SER A 51 3.18 -22.95 2.11
C SER A 51 3.68 -23.95 1.06
N ILE A 52 2.82 -24.76 0.43
CA ILE A 52 3.20 -25.83 -0.51
C ILE A 52 2.54 -25.70 -1.90
N SER A 53 1.54 -24.83 -2.07
CA SER A 53 1.00 -24.45 -3.39
C SER A 53 1.88 -23.41 -4.07
N PRO A 54 2.06 -23.46 -5.41
CA PRO A 54 2.48 -22.29 -6.18
C PRO A 54 1.59 -21.08 -5.88
N CYS A 55 2.16 -19.87 -5.90
CA CYS A 55 1.41 -18.66 -5.56
C CYS A 55 0.22 -18.48 -6.52
N ALA A 56 0.45 -18.71 -7.81
CA ALA A 56 -0.53 -18.55 -8.87
C ALA A 56 -1.78 -19.44 -8.68
N SER A 57 -1.63 -20.63 -8.11
CA SER A 57 -2.75 -21.56 -7.89
C SER A 57 -3.88 -20.96 -7.06
N CYS A 58 -3.56 -20.05 -6.14
CA CYS A 58 -4.57 -19.28 -5.39
C CYS A 58 -4.76 -17.88 -5.98
N HIS A 59 -3.69 -17.20 -6.38
CA HIS A 59 -3.71 -15.78 -6.74
C HIS A 59 -4.26 -15.45 -8.13
N ILE A 60 -4.56 -16.45 -8.96
CA ILE A 60 -5.31 -16.26 -10.22
C ILE A 60 -6.81 -16.12 -9.95
N ASN A 61 -7.36 -17.03 -9.14
CA ASN A 61 -8.81 -17.15 -8.95
C ASN A 61 -9.33 -16.46 -7.69
N SER A 62 -8.44 -16.13 -6.75
CA SER A 62 -8.84 -15.50 -5.49
C SER A 62 -8.94 -13.98 -5.64
N GLY A 63 -9.99 -13.38 -5.07
CA GLY A 63 -10.17 -11.92 -4.97
C GLY A 63 -9.19 -11.23 -4.01
N THR A 64 -7.90 -11.54 -4.12
CA THR A 64 -6.83 -10.97 -3.30
C THR A 64 -6.17 -9.77 -4.00
N PRO A 65 -5.44 -8.92 -3.25
CA PRO A 65 -4.68 -7.82 -3.87
C PRO A 65 -3.62 -8.28 -4.88
N LEU A 66 -3.03 -9.46 -4.71
CA LEU A 66 -2.20 -10.10 -5.73
C LEU A 66 -3.13 -10.91 -6.65
N LYS A 67 -3.74 -10.22 -7.62
CA LYS A 67 -4.60 -10.84 -8.63
C LYS A 67 -3.81 -11.04 -9.92
N LEU A 68 -3.28 -12.25 -10.12
CA LEU A 68 -2.53 -12.61 -11.32
C LEU A 68 -3.49 -12.96 -12.45
N GLN A 69 -3.03 -12.80 -13.69
CA GLN A 69 -3.78 -13.19 -14.88
C GLN A 69 -3.92 -14.72 -14.99
N PRO A 70 -4.98 -15.24 -15.64
CA PRO A 70 -5.08 -16.65 -15.97
C PRO A 70 -3.86 -17.13 -16.77
N LEU A 71 -3.40 -18.35 -16.48
CA LEU A 71 -2.31 -18.97 -17.23
C LEU A 71 -2.81 -19.48 -18.58
N GLN A 72 -1.91 -19.45 -19.55
CA GLN A 72 -2.03 -20.20 -20.80
C GLN A 72 -1.21 -21.48 -20.66
N GLU A 73 -1.55 -22.48 -21.46
CA GLU A 73 -0.82 -23.75 -21.51
C GLU A 73 -0.35 -23.99 -22.95
N THR A 74 0.91 -24.41 -23.10
CA THR A 74 1.39 -24.93 -24.37
C THR A 74 0.77 -26.30 -24.65
N GLU A 75 0.91 -26.80 -25.88
CA GLU A 75 0.48 -28.16 -26.24
C GLU A 75 1.14 -29.23 -25.35
N ASP A 76 2.38 -28.99 -24.92
CA ASP A 76 3.13 -29.86 -24.01
C ASP A 76 2.75 -29.68 -22.52
N GLY A 77 1.72 -28.88 -22.22
CA GLY A 77 1.20 -28.65 -20.87
C GLY A 77 2.04 -27.70 -20.01
N GLN A 78 2.94 -26.92 -20.62
CA GLN A 78 3.71 -25.91 -19.88
C GLN A 78 2.84 -24.67 -19.64
N ALA A 79 2.62 -24.33 -18.37
CA ALA A 79 1.91 -23.12 -17.99
C ALA A 79 2.78 -21.86 -18.14
N TYR A 80 2.25 -20.81 -18.76
CA TYR A 80 2.95 -19.54 -18.98
C TYR A 80 1.99 -18.35 -19.04
N TRP A 81 2.54 -17.13 -18.93
CA TRP A 81 1.86 -15.89 -19.24
C TRP A 81 2.39 -15.32 -20.57
N SER A 82 1.49 -14.83 -21.43
CA SER A 82 1.90 -13.99 -22.56
C SER A 82 2.50 -12.68 -22.06
N GLU A 83 3.20 -11.95 -22.94
CA GLU A 83 3.76 -10.65 -22.57
C GLU A 83 2.70 -9.66 -22.06
N ASP A 84 1.54 -9.61 -22.71
CA ASP A 84 0.44 -8.73 -22.29
C ASP A 84 -0.10 -9.12 -20.91
N GLN A 85 -0.17 -10.41 -20.60
CA GLN A 85 -0.53 -10.88 -19.27
C GLN A 85 0.54 -10.54 -18.23
N SER A 86 1.83 -10.71 -18.56
CA SER A 86 2.94 -10.32 -17.70
C SER A 86 2.95 -8.81 -17.42
N ARG A 87 2.57 -7.95 -18.38
CA ARG A 87 2.46 -6.50 -18.15
C ARG A 87 1.36 -6.18 -17.13
N GLN A 88 0.22 -6.84 -17.22
CA GLN A 88 -0.86 -6.70 -16.23
C GLN A 88 -0.44 -7.22 -14.85
N ASN A 89 0.25 -8.36 -14.80
CA ASN A 89 0.83 -8.89 -13.56
C ASN A 89 1.82 -7.89 -12.95
N PHE A 90 2.68 -7.29 -13.77
CA PHE A 90 3.66 -6.28 -13.34
C PHE A 90 2.98 -5.06 -12.70
N GLU A 91 1.88 -4.56 -13.27
CA GLU A 91 1.12 -3.46 -12.68
C GLU A 91 0.54 -3.82 -11.30
N VAL A 92 -0.04 -5.02 -11.20
CA VAL A 92 -0.58 -5.54 -9.92
C VAL A 92 0.52 -5.67 -8.89
N VAL A 93 1.65 -6.29 -9.25
CA VAL A 93 2.78 -6.54 -8.35
C VAL A 93 3.47 -5.25 -7.94
N SER A 94 3.60 -4.27 -8.85
CA SER A 94 4.18 -2.96 -8.58
C SER A 94 3.42 -2.21 -7.47
N ARG A 95 2.10 -2.40 -7.37
CA ARG A 95 1.27 -1.82 -6.30
C ARG A 95 1.49 -2.49 -4.93
N LEU A 96 2.12 -3.66 -4.90
CA LEU A 96 2.36 -4.44 -3.69
C LEU A 96 3.78 -4.30 -3.13
N VAL A 97 4.63 -3.52 -3.80
CA VAL A 97 6.00 -3.24 -3.38
C VAL A 97 6.22 -1.77 -3.07
N VAL A 98 7.29 -1.52 -2.34
CA VAL A 98 7.82 -0.20 -2.04
C VAL A 98 9.14 -0.08 -2.79
N PRO A 99 9.20 0.67 -3.90
CA PRO A 99 10.47 0.91 -4.60
C PRO A 99 11.56 1.33 -3.61
N GLY A 100 12.70 0.63 -3.65
CA GLY A 100 13.83 0.84 -2.75
C GLY A 100 13.73 0.20 -1.36
N GLN A 101 12.58 -0.33 -0.94
CA GLN A 101 12.36 -0.87 0.41
C GLN A 101 11.71 -2.27 0.39
N PRO A 102 12.52 -3.32 0.19
CA PRO A 102 12.03 -4.68 0.14
C PRO A 102 11.38 -5.13 1.46
N GLU A 103 11.91 -4.72 2.61
CA GLU A 103 11.41 -5.10 3.95
C GLU A 103 10.05 -4.50 4.29
N ARG A 104 9.65 -3.38 3.65
CA ARG A 104 8.32 -2.77 3.81
C ARG A 104 7.30 -3.24 2.79
N SER A 105 7.75 -3.95 1.76
CA SER A 105 6.90 -4.39 0.65
C SER A 105 5.98 -5.52 1.06
N ARG A 106 4.66 -5.32 0.87
CA ARG A 106 3.64 -6.32 1.21
C ARG A 106 3.90 -7.65 0.49
N LEU A 107 4.33 -7.60 -0.76
CA LEU A 107 4.70 -8.78 -1.56
C LEU A 107 5.76 -9.65 -0.85
N LEU A 108 6.75 -9.02 -0.22
CA LEU A 108 7.82 -9.72 0.50
C LEU A 108 7.40 -10.13 1.91
N ARG A 109 6.64 -9.29 2.62
CA ARG A 109 6.26 -9.55 4.02
C ARG A 109 5.20 -10.63 4.19
N LYS A 110 4.23 -10.74 3.26
CA LYS A 110 3.12 -11.70 3.39
C LYS A 110 3.58 -13.17 3.46
N PRO A 111 4.41 -13.66 2.54
CA PRO A 111 4.95 -15.03 2.57
C PRO A 111 6.15 -15.22 3.52
N LEU A 112 6.75 -14.16 4.08
CA LEU A 112 7.87 -14.25 5.04
C LEU A 112 7.38 -14.59 6.46
N SER A 113 8.15 -15.39 7.19
CA SER A 113 7.89 -15.72 8.60
C SER A 113 7.78 -14.46 9.47
N VAL A 114 6.97 -14.51 10.53
CA VAL A 114 6.81 -13.37 11.46
C VAL A 114 8.13 -13.04 12.16
N ALA A 115 8.89 -14.07 12.55
CA ALA A 115 10.19 -13.91 13.22
C ALA A 115 11.23 -13.17 12.35
N ALA A 116 11.08 -13.22 11.02
CA ALA A 116 11.94 -12.51 10.08
C ALA A 116 11.36 -11.16 9.61
N GLY A 117 10.34 -10.62 10.30
CA GLY A 117 9.70 -9.34 9.95
C GLY A 117 8.51 -9.44 8.98
N GLY A 118 8.05 -10.67 8.71
CA GLY A 118 6.87 -10.93 7.91
C GLY A 118 5.57 -10.48 8.57
N ALA A 119 4.51 -10.34 7.75
CA ALA A 119 3.19 -9.95 8.24
C ALA A 119 2.58 -11.06 9.12
N VAL A 120 1.80 -10.70 10.14
CA VAL A 120 1.19 -11.69 11.05
C VAL A 120 0.32 -12.72 10.30
N PHE A 121 -0.46 -12.27 9.32
CA PHE A 121 -1.42 -13.12 8.60
C PHE A 121 -1.16 -13.20 7.10
N HIS A 122 -1.14 -14.44 6.59
CA HIS A 122 -1.21 -14.79 5.17
C HIS A 122 -1.85 -16.17 5.00
N VAL A 123 -3.01 -16.23 4.33
CA VAL A 123 -3.81 -17.47 4.19
C VAL A 123 -3.04 -18.55 3.43
N GLY A 124 -2.27 -18.16 2.41
CA GLY A 124 -1.43 -19.06 1.63
C GLY A 124 -0.22 -19.61 2.38
N GLY A 125 -0.04 -19.30 3.66
CA GLY A 125 1.08 -19.79 4.47
C GLY A 125 2.36 -18.95 4.35
N LYS A 126 3.45 -19.48 4.93
CA LYS A 126 4.78 -18.84 5.00
C LYS A 126 5.78 -19.66 4.21
N PHE A 127 6.26 -19.10 3.12
CA PHE A 127 7.17 -19.75 2.18
C PHE A 127 8.64 -19.51 2.55
N TRP A 128 8.94 -18.39 3.20
CA TRP A 128 10.30 -18.00 3.51
C TRP A 128 10.49 -17.88 5.01
N GLN A 129 11.44 -18.63 5.56
CA GLN A 129 11.75 -18.60 6.98
C GLN A 129 12.57 -17.37 7.36
N THR A 130 13.44 -16.90 6.46
CA THR A 130 14.31 -15.75 6.65
C THR A 130 14.42 -14.93 5.37
N GLN A 131 14.93 -13.70 5.49
CA GLN A 131 15.24 -12.85 4.34
C GLN A 131 16.39 -13.43 3.49
N ASN A 132 17.19 -14.37 4.00
CA ASN A 132 18.25 -15.02 3.22
C ASN A 132 17.73 -16.07 2.24
N ASN A 133 16.42 -16.31 2.19
CA ASN A 133 15.84 -17.20 1.19
C ASN A 133 16.15 -16.67 -0.24
N PRO A 134 16.61 -17.52 -1.17
CA PRO A 134 16.97 -17.08 -2.52
C PRO A 134 15.85 -16.38 -3.28
N GLU A 135 14.61 -16.87 -3.20
CA GLU A 135 13.46 -16.24 -3.85
C GLU A 135 13.16 -14.87 -3.24
N TRP A 136 13.25 -14.76 -1.91
CA TRP A 136 13.09 -13.47 -1.22
C TRP A 136 14.14 -12.47 -1.72
N GLN A 137 15.40 -12.88 -1.83
CA GLN A 137 16.52 -12.03 -2.28
C GLN A 137 16.37 -11.58 -3.74
N LEU A 138 15.84 -12.44 -4.63
CA LEU A 138 15.57 -12.05 -6.02
C LEU A 138 14.55 -10.92 -6.10
N ILE A 139 13.44 -11.05 -5.39
CA ILE A 139 12.41 -10.01 -5.34
C ILE A 139 12.95 -8.77 -4.64
N ALA A 140 13.70 -8.95 -3.54
CA ALA A 140 14.27 -7.85 -2.78
C ALA A 140 15.27 -7.03 -3.60
N THR A 141 16.09 -7.69 -4.42
CA THR A 141 17.03 -7.07 -5.35
C THR A 141 16.29 -6.28 -6.42
N TRP A 142 15.23 -6.85 -7.01
CA TRP A 142 14.41 -6.16 -7.99
C TRP A 142 13.75 -4.89 -7.41
N VAL A 143 13.22 -4.98 -6.19
CA VAL A 143 12.63 -3.83 -5.49
C VAL A 143 13.69 -2.81 -5.08
N GLY A 144 14.81 -3.25 -4.51
CA GLY A 144 15.90 -2.40 -4.01
C GLY A 144 16.66 -1.66 -5.12
N ASN A 145 16.64 -2.18 -6.35
CA ASN A 145 17.23 -1.52 -7.52
C ASN A 145 16.31 -0.48 -8.18
N SER A 146 15.27 -0.05 -7.48
CA SER A 146 14.42 1.08 -7.87
C SER A 146 14.49 2.16 -6.81
N ASP A 147 14.43 3.41 -7.24
CA ASP A 147 14.50 4.54 -6.32
C ASP A 147 13.09 4.80 -5.75
N ALA A 148 12.99 4.92 -4.43
CA ALA A 148 11.77 5.39 -3.78
C ALA A 148 11.40 6.78 -4.34
N PRO A 149 10.13 7.02 -4.74
CA PRO A 149 9.66 8.37 -5.06
C PRO A 149 10.05 9.33 -3.94
N ALA A 150 10.56 10.51 -4.28
CA ALA A 150 11.05 11.48 -3.28
C ALA A 150 9.99 11.81 -2.21
N ASP A 151 8.71 11.84 -2.60
CA ASP A 151 7.59 12.03 -1.67
C ASP A 151 7.37 10.81 -0.75
N LEU A 152 7.59 9.58 -1.25
CA LEU A 152 7.53 8.37 -0.42
C LEU A 152 8.74 8.28 0.52
N ALA A 153 9.95 8.63 0.05
CA ALA A 153 11.17 8.66 0.85
C ALA A 153 11.12 9.72 1.97
N ALA A 154 10.49 10.87 1.71
CA ALA A 154 10.26 11.90 2.72
C ALA A 154 9.23 11.46 3.79
N LEU A 155 8.17 10.74 3.38
CA LEU A 155 7.18 10.13 4.28
C LEU A 155 7.75 8.97 5.12
N GLU A 156 8.98 8.53 4.84
CA GLU A 156 9.57 7.29 5.38
C GLU A 156 10.51 7.46 6.55
N THR A 157 10.85 8.69 6.93
CA THR A 157 11.79 8.93 8.02
C THR A 157 11.21 8.66 9.41
N THR A 158 9.89 8.52 9.55
CA THR A 158 9.24 7.93 10.74
C THR A 158 7.79 7.58 10.41
N PRO A 159 7.32 6.33 10.58
CA PRO A 159 5.89 6.08 10.66
C PRO A 159 5.36 6.87 11.85
N SER A 160 4.68 7.99 11.61
CA SER A 160 3.95 8.65 12.69
C SER A 160 2.86 7.67 13.12
N PRO A 161 2.75 7.34 14.42
CA PRO A 161 1.65 6.50 14.88
C PRO A 161 0.34 7.16 14.44
N LEU A 162 -0.60 6.36 13.92
CA LEU A 162 -1.92 6.88 13.57
C LEU A 162 -2.51 7.61 14.78
N ASP A 163 -3.06 8.80 14.55
CA ASP A 163 -3.64 9.60 15.64
C ASP A 163 -4.98 8.96 16.06
N PHE A 164 -5.03 8.44 17.29
CA PHE A 164 -6.24 7.87 17.87
C PHE A 164 -7.34 8.92 18.09
N ASN A 165 -6.98 10.13 18.51
CA ASN A 165 -7.95 11.20 18.75
C ASN A 165 -8.60 11.63 17.42
N PHE A 166 -7.80 11.80 16.37
CA PHE A 166 -8.33 12.05 15.02
C PHE A 166 -9.17 10.88 14.51
N PHE A 167 -8.76 9.63 14.81
CA PHE A 167 -9.56 8.46 14.48
C PHE A 167 -10.94 8.51 15.14
N GLN A 168 -10.98 8.69 16.47
CA GLN A 168 -12.21 8.68 17.25
C GLN A 168 -13.16 9.82 16.85
N THR A 169 -12.61 10.98 16.51
CA THR A 169 -13.39 12.20 16.25
C THR A 169 -13.80 12.38 14.78
N CYS A 170 -12.93 12.02 13.82
CA CYS A 170 -13.18 12.26 12.40
C CYS A 170 -13.33 10.96 11.60
N VAL A 171 -12.40 10.01 11.73
CA VAL A 171 -12.37 8.80 10.87
C VAL A 171 -13.53 7.87 11.18
N GLN A 172 -13.78 7.62 12.47
CA GLN A 172 -14.77 6.65 12.90
C GLN A 172 -16.21 7.11 12.63
N GLN A 173 -16.45 8.42 12.54
CA GLN A 173 -17.73 8.99 12.09
C GLN A 173 -18.10 8.53 10.68
N ILE A 174 -17.11 8.36 9.79
CA ILE A 174 -17.33 7.89 8.41
C ILE A 174 -17.99 6.51 8.40
N PHE A 175 -17.78 5.69 9.43
CA PHE A 175 -18.34 4.35 9.49
C PHE A 175 -19.86 4.36 9.61
N LEU A 176 -20.42 5.45 10.15
CA LEU A 176 -21.84 5.71 10.33
C LEU A 176 -22.41 6.62 9.23
N ASN A 177 -21.56 7.42 8.57
CA ASN A 177 -22.01 8.36 7.56
C ASN A 177 -22.40 7.65 6.27
N LYS A 178 -23.71 7.55 6.07
CA LYS A 178 -24.34 7.07 4.84
C LYS A 178 -24.16 8.07 3.71
N ARG A 179 -23.74 7.59 2.53
CA ARG A 179 -23.84 8.35 1.27
C ARG A 179 -25.15 8.03 0.57
N GLU A 180 -25.66 8.96 -0.22
CA GLU A 180 -26.90 8.77 -0.98
C GLU A 180 -26.88 7.46 -1.79
N GLY A 181 -27.92 6.64 -1.65
CA GLY A 181 -28.02 5.34 -2.33
C GLY A 181 -26.97 4.28 -1.90
N ARG A 182 -26.33 4.45 -0.74
CA ARG A 182 -25.31 3.52 -0.19
C ARG A 182 -25.65 3.11 1.24
N MET A 183 -25.01 2.05 1.72
CA MET A 183 -25.06 1.62 3.13
C MET A 183 -23.87 2.20 3.89
N GLU A 184 -24.06 2.36 5.20
CA GLU A 184 -23.01 2.64 6.18
C GLU A 184 -21.98 1.51 6.22
N CYS A 185 -20.75 1.80 6.63
CA CYS A 185 -19.72 0.76 6.75
C CYS A 185 -20.12 -0.27 7.80
N THR A 186 -20.75 0.15 8.90
CA THR A 186 -21.21 -0.70 9.99
C THR A 186 -22.20 -1.79 9.56
N ASN A 187 -23.00 -1.57 8.51
CA ASN A 187 -23.94 -2.59 8.02
C ASN A 187 -23.25 -3.87 7.54
N CYS A 188 -21.99 -3.77 7.06
CA CYS A 188 -21.22 -4.93 6.60
C CYS A 188 -19.96 -5.21 7.44
N HIS A 189 -19.43 -4.20 8.12
CA HIS A 189 -18.20 -4.29 8.93
C HIS A 189 -18.47 -4.18 10.44
N GLY A 190 -19.73 -4.35 10.84
CA GLY A 190 -20.24 -4.44 12.21
C GLY A 190 -19.62 -5.55 13.06
N SER A 191 -19.33 -6.69 12.42
CA SER A 191 -18.92 -7.92 13.09
C SER A 191 -18.19 -8.87 12.14
N GLY A 192 -17.74 -10.01 12.68
CA GLY A 192 -17.16 -11.11 11.91
C GLY A 192 -15.71 -10.87 11.42
N PRO A 193 -15.18 -11.78 10.57
CA PRO A 193 -13.76 -11.79 10.20
C PRO A 193 -13.27 -10.56 9.41
N ARG A 194 -14.19 -9.77 8.86
CA ARG A 194 -13.90 -8.52 8.13
C ARG A 194 -14.42 -7.28 8.86
N GLY A 195 -14.90 -7.44 10.10
CA GLY A 195 -15.41 -6.36 10.92
C GLY A 195 -14.27 -5.47 11.42
N PHE A 196 -14.51 -4.17 11.41
CA PHE A 196 -13.61 -3.16 11.97
C PHE A 196 -14.35 -2.01 12.68
N ALA A 197 -15.69 -2.06 12.66
CA ALA A 197 -16.55 -1.03 13.23
C ALA A 197 -17.64 -1.76 14.03
N GLN A 198 -17.36 -2.09 15.28
CA GLN A 198 -18.27 -2.89 16.12
C GLN A 198 -19.72 -2.41 16.08
N THR A 199 -20.69 -3.32 16.15
CA THR A 199 -22.11 -2.94 16.24
C THR A 199 -22.36 -2.06 17.46
N ILE A 200 -23.07 -0.96 17.24
CA ILE A 200 -23.48 -0.03 18.30
C ILE A 200 -24.84 -0.50 18.87
N PRO A 201 -24.95 -0.77 20.18
CA PRO A 201 -26.21 -0.91 20.90
C PRO A 201 -27.27 0.14 20.54
N GLU A 202 -28.54 -0.26 20.50
CA GLU A 202 -29.66 0.57 20.02
C GLU A 202 -29.90 1.84 20.85
N ASP A 203 -29.41 1.89 22.09
CA ASP A 203 -29.58 2.99 23.03
C ASP A 203 -28.60 4.16 22.81
N ARG A 204 -27.69 4.04 21.84
CA ARG A 204 -26.70 5.08 21.54
C ARG A 204 -26.39 5.18 20.05
N SER A 205 -25.93 6.36 19.63
CA SER A 205 -25.59 6.66 18.24
C SER A 205 -24.10 6.63 17.94
N TYR A 206 -23.25 6.37 18.95
CA TYR A 206 -21.79 6.35 18.79
C TYR A 206 -21.07 5.39 19.74
N TRP A 207 -19.84 5.00 19.40
CA TRP A 207 -18.97 4.18 20.24
C TRP A 207 -18.53 4.93 21.51
N ASN A 208 -18.40 4.20 22.62
CA ASN A 208 -17.74 4.73 23.80
C ASN A 208 -16.21 4.74 23.61
N PHE A 209 -15.47 5.23 24.61
CA PHE A 209 -14.01 5.32 24.51
C PHE A 209 -13.33 3.95 24.31
N GLU A 210 -13.74 2.93 25.07
CA GLU A 210 -13.13 1.59 25.03
C GLU A 210 -13.34 0.93 23.67
N GLU A 211 -14.56 0.92 23.16
CA GLU A 211 -14.88 0.37 21.85
C GLU A 211 -14.23 1.16 20.72
N SER A 212 -14.06 2.47 20.89
CA SER A 212 -13.28 3.29 19.96
C SER A 212 -11.83 2.83 19.91
N ARG A 213 -11.22 2.50 21.06
CA ARG A 213 -9.86 1.95 21.14
C ARG A 213 -9.77 0.59 20.47
N GLU A 214 -10.74 -0.28 20.70
CA GLU A 214 -10.77 -1.60 20.05
C GLU A 214 -10.93 -1.50 18.53
N ASN A 215 -11.87 -0.69 18.05
CA ASN A 215 -12.04 -0.39 16.63
C ASN A 215 -10.75 0.18 16.03
N PHE A 216 -10.03 1.03 16.76
CA PHE A 216 -8.74 1.57 16.33
C PHE A 216 -7.66 0.48 16.20
N GLU A 217 -7.57 -0.46 17.15
CA GLU A 217 -6.64 -1.58 17.02
C GLU A 217 -7.01 -2.54 15.88
N ILE A 218 -8.30 -2.63 15.54
CA ILE A 218 -8.75 -3.40 14.37
C ILE A 218 -8.39 -2.67 13.07
N ILE A 219 -8.70 -1.37 12.95
CA ILE A 219 -8.51 -0.62 11.70
C ILE A 219 -7.04 -0.51 11.30
N LYS A 220 -6.11 -0.47 12.27
CA LYS A 220 -4.66 -0.52 12.03
C LYS A 220 -4.24 -1.69 11.15
N ARG A 221 -4.97 -2.81 11.17
CA ARG A 221 -4.67 -3.99 10.33
C ARG A 221 -4.94 -3.73 8.84
N TYR A 222 -5.77 -2.73 8.54
CA TYR A 222 -6.17 -2.32 7.19
C TYR A 222 -5.45 -1.06 6.71
N VAL A 223 -4.62 -0.44 7.56
CA VAL A 223 -3.88 0.78 7.27
C VAL A 223 -2.38 0.48 7.27
N GLU A 224 -1.68 1.00 6.28
CA GLU A 224 -0.22 1.06 6.26
C GLU A 224 0.17 2.53 6.54
N PRO A 225 0.59 2.86 7.78
CA PRO A 225 0.93 4.24 8.15
C PRO A 225 1.98 4.83 7.20
N GLY A 226 1.73 6.06 6.74
CA GLY A 226 2.49 6.75 5.70
C GLY A 226 1.94 6.57 4.29
N TYR A 227 1.11 5.54 4.01
CA TYR A 227 0.82 5.13 2.63
C TYR A 227 -0.67 4.89 2.36
N PRO A 228 -1.39 5.93 1.92
CA PRO A 228 -2.80 5.86 1.56
C PRO A 228 -3.12 4.75 0.55
N LEU A 229 -2.37 4.66 -0.55
CA LEU A 229 -2.62 3.68 -1.62
C LEU A 229 -2.17 2.26 -1.30
N ARG A 230 -1.51 2.04 -0.16
CA ARG A 230 -1.21 0.69 0.37
C ARG A 230 -2.19 0.26 1.45
N SER A 231 -2.98 1.20 1.96
CA SER A 231 -3.97 0.97 2.99
C SER A 231 -5.24 0.41 2.35
N ARG A 232 -5.59 -0.83 2.71
CA ARG A 232 -6.82 -1.49 2.22
C ARG A 232 -8.08 -0.73 2.62
N PHE A 233 -8.03 -0.05 3.77
CA PHE A 233 -9.10 0.85 4.19
C PHE A 233 -9.42 1.93 3.15
N LEU A 234 -8.39 2.44 2.45
CA LEU A 234 -8.51 3.52 1.46
C LEU A 234 -8.69 3.03 0.02
N THR A 235 -8.21 1.83 -0.31
CA THR A 235 -8.24 1.30 -1.68
C THR A 235 -9.38 0.35 -1.97
N HIS A 236 -9.89 -0.38 -0.98
CA HIS A 236 -10.98 -1.34 -1.21
C HIS A 236 -12.29 -0.65 -1.67
N PRO A 237 -12.75 0.45 -1.05
CA PRO A 237 -13.95 1.14 -1.51
C PRO A 237 -13.68 2.27 -2.52
N LEU A 238 -12.43 2.45 -2.97
CA LEU A 238 -12.05 3.39 -4.04
C LEU A 238 -12.27 2.76 -5.43
N ALA A 239 -12.55 3.58 -6.43
CA ALA A 239 -12.68 3.14 -7.81
C ALA A 239 -11.35 2.61 -8.40
N PRO A 240 -11.37 1.53 -9.22
CA PRO A 240 -10.16 0.95 -9.81
C PRO A 240 -9.30 1.95 -10.60
N GLU A 241 -9.95 2.87 -11.30
CA GLU A 241 -9.34 3.87 -12.18
C GLU A 241 -8.40 4.80 -11.41
N ASP A 242 -8.65 4.98 -10.10
CA ASP A 242 -7.85 5.84 -9.23
C ASP A 242 -6.92 5.06 -8.28
N GLY A 243 -6.78 3.75 -8.48
CA GLY A 243 -5.91 2.87 -7.69
C GLY A 243 -6.65 2.05 -6.63
N GLY A 244 -7.98 2.00 -6.70
CA GLY A 244 -8.78 1.06 -5.93
C GLY A 244 -8.64 -0.38 -6.41
N ASP A 245 -9.24 -1.32 -5.69
CA ASP A 245 -9.31 -2.70 -6.17
C ASP A 245 -10.51 -2.95 -7.08
N ASN A 246 -10.55 -4.13 -7.72
CA ASN A 246 -11.59 -4.47 -8.70
C ASN A 246 -12.95 -4.81 -8.09
N TYR A 247 -13.07 -4.96 -6.77
CA TYR A 247 -14.33 -5.42 -6.16
C TYR A 247 -14.52 -4.98 -4.71
N HIS A 248 -15.67 -4.39 -4.41
CA HIS A 248 -16.18 -4.18 -3.07
C HIS A 248 -17.70 -4.39 -3.07
N SER A 249 -18.19 -5.37 -2.30
CA SER A 249 -19.62 -5.75 -2.30
C SER A 249 -20.55 -4.63 -1.82
N GLY A 250 -20.06 -3.72 -0.97
CA GLY A 250 -20.80 -2.53 -0.53
C GLY A 250 -20.84 -1.40 -1.56
N GLY A 251 -20.28 -1.62 -2.77
CA GLY A 251 -20.13 -0.59 -3.81
C GLY A 251 -18.95 0.34 -3.56
N ARG A 252 -18.70 1.27 -4.48
CA ARG A 252 -17.65 2.28 -4.31
C ARG A 252 -18.14 3.40 -3.41
N ARG A 253 -17.33 3.73 -2.40
CA ARG A 253 -17.51 4.93 -1.57
C ARG A 253 -16.90 6.14 -2.25
N TRP A 254 -15.70 5.99 -2.81
CA TRP A 254 -14.97 7.05 -3.48
C TRP A 254 -14.76 6.70 -4.95
N PHE A 255 -15.07 7.63 -5.84
CA PHE A 255 -14.80 7.50 -7.27
C PHE A 255 -13.47 8.12 -7.67
N SER A 256 -12.88 8.93 -6.79
CA SER A 256 -11.57 9.50 -7.01
C SER A 256 -10.80 9.77 -5.73
N LYS A 257 -9.47 9.79 -5.83
CA LYS A 257 -8.57 10.29 -4.76
C LYS A 257 -8.74 11.79 -4.51
N GLU A 258 -9.38 12.48 -5.44
CA GLU A 258 -9.71 13.89 -5.29
C GLU A 258 -10.92 14.13 -4.36
N ASP A 259 -11.66 13.08 -3.98
CA ASP A 259 -12.77 13.16 -3.03
C ASP A 259 -12.28 13.74 -1.69
N PRO A 260 -12.94 14.79 -1.14
CA PRO A 260 -12.50 15.43 0.10
C PRO A 260 -12.36 14.46 1.27
N GLU A 261 -13.26 13.47 1.37
CA GLU A 261 -13.23 12.47 2.43
C GLU A 261 -12.04 11.53 2.26
N TRP A 262 -11.76 11.12 1.02
CA TRP A 262 -10.57 10.34 0.72
C TRP A 262 -9.30 11.10 1.09
N LYS A 263 -9.20 12.39 0.74
CA LYS A 263 -8.04 13.24 1.09
C LYS A 263 -7.85 13.39 2.59
N MET A 264 -8.92 13.60 3.35
CA MET A 264 -8.85 13.68 4.82
C MET A 264 -8.29 12.39 5.42
N LEU A 265 -8.80 11.24 4.97
CA LEU A 265 -8.32 9.94 5.43
C LEU A 265 -6.88 9.66 4.99
N ALA A 266 -6.53 10.05 3.77
CA ALA A 266 -5.17 9.93 3.25
C ALA A 266 -4.18 10.79 4.07
N ALA A 267 -4.56 12.00 4.46
CA ALA A 267 -3.78 12.85 5.36
C ALA A 267 -3.55 12.17 6.73
N TRP A 268 -4.62 11.66 7.35
CA TRP A 268 -4.51 10.90 8.60
C TRP A 268 -3.59 9.68 8.48
N VAL A 269 -3.72 8.90 7.38
CA VAL A 269 -2.83 7.77 7.13
C VAL A 269 -1.38 8.21 6.95
N LYS A 270 -1.12 9.35 6.31
CA LYS A 270 0.22 9.96 6.19
C LYS A 270 0.76 10.51 7.51
N GLY A 271 -0.04 10.54 8.58
CA GLY A 271 0.33 11.14 9.86
C GLY A 271 0.29 12.68 9.84
N GLU A 272 -0.42 13.26 8.86
CA GLU A 272 -0.62 14.69 8.76
C GLU A 272 -1.79 15.13 9.67
N ASN A 273 -1.66 16.32 10.26
CA ASN A 273 -2.74 16.93 11.02
C ASN A 273 -3.83 17.43 10.06
N GLY A 274 -4.90 16.66 9.91
CA GLY A 274 -6.08 17.02 9.14
C GLY A 274 -7.09 17.82 9.94
N ARG A 275 -8.09 18.38 9.26
CA ARG A 275 -9.32 18.90 9.87
C ARG A 275 -10.44 17.91 9.57
N CYS A 276 -11.31 17.62 10.55
CA CYS A 276 -12.50 16.82 10.27
C CYS A 276 -13.34 17.49 9.17
N LEU A 277 -13.87 16.68 8.26
CA LEU A 277 -14.97 17.11 7.43
C LEU A 277 -16.23 17.20 8.28
N SER A 278 -17.03 18.24 8.04
CA SER A 278 -18.40 18.32 8.52
C SER A 278 -19.32 17.55 7.58
N TYR A 279 -20.18 16.70 8.14
CA TYR A 279 -21.21 15.96 7.42
C TYR A 279 -22.58 16.43 7.88
#